data_AF-R5VQF4-F1
#
_entry.id   AF-R5VQF4-F1
#
_cell.length_a   1.000
_cell.length_b   1.000
_cell.length_c   1.000
_cell.angle_alpha   90.00
_cell.angle_beta   90.00
_cell.angle_gamma   90.00
#
_symmetry.space_group_name_H-M   'P 1'
#
loop_
_entity.id
_entity.type
_entity.pdbx_description
1 polymer ?
#
loop_
_entity_poly.entity_id
_entity_poly.type
_entity_poly.pdbx_seq_one_letter_code
_entity_poly.pdbx_strand_id
1 'polypeptide(L)'
;MKKVCLSLSLIALFVISGCTETTSSESQSTKPVASYDVNAVLNRLQTPLALKGELQLNAIETGNPNNVVTDESLINTYISSDEYYVHEVSKVDQVIYNDTHYSKNEDGVVTQKAIDRHNEVQTYLMVYEDGVTPAMFDDLFYNPLASLGDLDLSYDGQYSITIDSTFTTDEEITFGELVAIMFIGEQFDISTLTITLDENYLPETLSFVSDEMAAQDNSGTTYTMTYTYEAQLTTREDLNIIDVVPYPELEGMEKMEAALQAIQNQNYTVTCYSSAVSETEPTFTAVVTKDGYLVTQSDETYGLISDPNGGVASVVAENGRLKAVEETYADEEITDYLTPGDYNVNLFLPTELGYVLMDAFSELNYLLPDSMFNLLYMYMSTPVIFEVADDLSKITYSYSFSFITEGIITVELTNLGTTVFPYDLETEYDPYFVPTSWEELDASVKTELDTLFGKDFNEVVPFYYPEEGYSYFGVWSGAGNLEISVASDTRAQEILEEFTTLLTENGYTYQGLNENDEESYVNAEGIEVGINYLDFFGSYVIQIYVYPPVA
;
A
#
# COMPACT_ATOMS: atom_id res chain seq x y z
N MET A 1 13.04 0.58 -18.76
CA MET A 1 12.72 1.99 -19.07
C MET A 1 12.35 2.19 -20.55
N LYS A 2 11.04 2.16 -20.85
CA LYS A 2 10.46 2.79 -22.04
C LYS A 2 9.47 3.83 -21.54
N LYS A 3 9.58 5.03 -22.12
CA LYS A 3 8.94 6.28 -21.71
C LYS A 3 7.45 6.25 -21.98
N VAL A 4 6.65 6.70 -21.02
CA VAL A 4 5.32 7.24 -21.26
C VAL A 4 5.40 8.73 -20.93
N CYS A 5 5.30 9.55 -21.98
CA CYS A 5 5.21 11.00 -21.87
C CYS A 5 3.79 11.38 -21.48
N LEU A 6 3.62 12.08 -20.35
CA LEU A 6 2.44 12.92 -20.13
C LEU A 6 2.81 14.35 -20.51
N SER A 7 2.49 14.69 -21.76
CA SER A 7 2.55 16.06 -22.25
C SER A 7 1.32 16.82 -21.75
N LEU A 8 1.48 17.76 -20.83
CA LEU A 8 0.54 18.88 -20.70
C LEU A 8 1.15 20.12 -21.33
N SER A 9 0.88 20.27 -22.62
CA SER A 9 1.00 21.54 -23.33
C SER A 9 -0.41 22.08 -23.57
N LEU A 10 -0.82 23.13 -22.85
CA LEU A 10 -1.66 24.14 -23.48
C LEU A 10 -1.38 25.54 -22.92
N ILE A 11 -0.72 26.32 -23.77
CA ILE A 11 -0.50 27.76 -23.66
C ILE A 11 -1.82 28.49 -23.95
N ALA A 12 -2.15 29.49 -23.14
CA ALA A 12 -2.94 30.64 -23.58
C ALA A 12 -2.26 31.95 -23.14
N LEU A 13 -1.41 32.47 -24.03
CA LEU A 13 -0.93 33.85 -24.04
C LEU A 13 -2.11 34.82 -24.22
N PHE A 14 -2.24 35.83 -23.36
CA PHE A 14 -2.80 37.13 -23.75
C PHE A 14 -1.92 38.25 -23.22
N VAL A 15 -0.98 38.68 -24.08
CA VAL A 15 -0.34 39.99 -23.99
C VAL A 15 -1.21 40.97 -24.78
N ILE A 16 -1.75 41.99 -24.12
CA ILE A 16 -2.20 43.20 -24.80
C ILE A 16 -1.44 44.38 -24.22
N SER A 17 -0.52 44.90 -25.03
CA SER A 17 0.16 46.17 -24.85
C SER A 17 -0.85 47.33 -24.84
N GLY A 18 -0.72 48.21 -23.85
CA GLY A 18 -1.24 49.57 -23.88
C GLY A 18 -0.08 50.56 -23.73
N CYS A 19 0.47 51.02 -24.85
CA CYS A 19 1.37 52.17 -24.86
C CYS A 19 0.58 53.43 -24.50
N THR A 20 1.03 54.16 -23.48
CA THR A 20 0.76 55.59 -23.35
C THR A 20 2.06 56.30 -23.00
N GLU A 21 2.63 56.98 -24.00
CA GLU A 21 3.67 57.99 -23.80
C GLU A 21 3.10 59.10 -22.90
N THR A 22 3.81 59.42 -21.82
CA THR A 22 3.68 60.73 -21.17
C THR A 22 5.06 61.30 -20.90
N THR A 23 5.25 62.54 -21.32
CA THR A 23 6.50 63.29 -21.37
C THR A 23 6.83 63.92 -20.01
N SER A 24 8.09 63.72 -19.59
CA SER A 24 8.94 64.57 -18.73
C SER A 24 8.34 65.33 -17.54
N SER A 25 8.93 65.12 -16.36
CA SER A 25 9.42 66.18 -15.47
C SER A 25 10.44 65.60 -14.49
N GLU A 26 11.72 65.90 -14.70
CA GLU A 26 12.78 65.66 -13.72
C GLU A 26 12.55 66.56 -12.51
N SER A 27 11.87 66.03 -11.50
CA SER A 27 12.05 66.49 -10.13
C SER A 27 13.10 65.59 -9.50
N GLN A 28 14.28 66.14 -9.16
CA GLN A 28 15.19 65.53 -8.20
C GLN A 28 14.47 65.41 -6.86
N SER A 29 13.74 64.31 -6.70
CA SER A 29 13.36 63.79 -5.40
C SER A 29 14.65 63.28 -4.78
N THR A 30 15.10 63.92 -3.71
CA THR A 30 16.00 63.28 -2.76
C THR A 30 15.20 62.16 -2.08
N LYS A 31 14.98 61.05 -2.79
CA LYS A 31 14.61 59.80 -2.15
C LYS A 31 15.72 59.51 -1.13
N PRO A 32 15.38 59.17 0.11
CA PRO A 32 16.36 58.66 1.06
C PRO A 32 17.18 57.56 0.37
N VAL A 33 18.50 57.63 0.46
CA VAL A 33 19.34 56.50 0.06
C VAL A 33 18.97 55.35 1.00
N ALA A 34 18.59 54.20 0.45
CA ALA A 34 18.28 53.02 1.25
C ALA A 34 19.49 52.67 2.13
N SER A 35 19.23 52.24 3.36
CA SER A 35 20.26 51.84 4.30
C SER A 35 19.84 50.54 4.96
N TYR A 36 20.81 49.65 5.16
CA TYR A 36 20.60 48.39 5.86
C TYR A 36 19.88 48.58 7.21
N ASP A 37 18.76 47.87 7.37
CA ASP A 37 17.98 47.78 8.61
C ASP A 37 17.72 46.30 8.93
N VAL A 38 18.41 45.80 9.96
CA VAL A 38 18.30 44.40 10.40
C VAL A 38 16.87 44.03 10.79
N ASN A 39 16.07 44.97 11.32
CA ASN A 39 14.68 44.67 11.68
C ASN A 39 13.81 44.51 10.43
N ALA A 40 14.07 45.28 9.37
CA ALA A 40 13.36 45.14 8.11
C ALA A 40 13.68 43.79 7.45
N VAL A 41 14.95 43.36 7.52
CA VAL A 41 15.40 42.03 7.10
C VAL A 41 14.69 40.93 7.88
N LEU A 42 14.78 40.94 9.21
CA LEU A 42 14.15 39.92 10.07
C LEU A 42 12.64 39.86 9.83
N ASN A 43 11.95 41.01 9.82
CA ASN A 43 10.51 41.03 9.54
C ASN A 43 10.14 40.38 8.21
N ARG A 44 10.97 40.52 7.17
CA ARG A 44 10.72 39.89 5.87
C ARG A 44 10.96 38.37 5.90
N LEU A 45 11.97 37.92 6.64
CA LEU A 45 12.28 36.49 6.78
C LEU A 45 11.31 35.75 7.69
N GLN A 46 10.68 36.44 8.65
CA GLN A 46 9.85 35.85 9.70
C GLN A 46 8.34 35.88 9.41
N THR A 47 7.90 36.58 8.35
CA THR A 47 6.53 36.47 7.83
C THR A 47 6.30 35.14 7.10
N PRO A 48 5.06 34.80 6.68
CA PRO A 48 4.84 33.68 5.76
C PRO A 48 5.85 33.71 4.62
N LEU A 49 6.57 32.60 4.47
CA LEU A 49 7.74 32.50 3.60
C LEU A 49 7.32 31.77 2.33
N ALA A 50 7.52 32.41 1.18
CA ALA A 50 7.29 31.84 -0.14
C ALA A 50 8.61 31.84 -0.91
N LEU A 51 9.07 30.66 -1.33
CA LEU A 51 10.35 30.43 -1.99
C LEU A 51 10.12 29.75 -3.33
N LYS A 52 10.65 30.35 -4.39
CA LYS A 52 10.68 29.75 -5.72
C LYS A 52 12.12 29.43 -6.08
N GLY A 53 12.46 28.15 -6.06
CA GLY A 53 13.84 27.70 -6.06
C GLY A 53 14.18 26.65 -7.11
N GLU A 54 15.47 26.38 -7.16
CA GLU A 54 16.08 25.31 -7.92
C GLU A 54 16.96 24.50 -6.96
N LEU A 55 16.89 23.18 -7.09
CA LEU A 55 17.73 22.25 -6.33
C LEU A 55 18.57 21.46 -7.33
N GLN A 56 19.85 21.31 -7.00
CA GLN A 56 20.78 20.52 -7.77
C GLN A 56 21.43 19.47 -6.88
N LEU A 57 21.22 18.21 -7.23
CA LEU A 57 21.97 17.10 -6.69
C LEU A 57 23.24 16.88 -7.50
N ASN A 58 24.36 16.74 -6.83
CA ASN A 58 25.62 16.29 -7.42
C ASN A 58 26.16 15.09 -6.66
N ALA A 59 26.30 13.94 -7.34
CA ALA A 59 26.82 12.70 -6.77
C ALA A 59 28.06 12.23 -7.53
N ILE A 60 29.17 12.04 -6.81
CA ILE A 60 30.47 11.63 -7.36
C ILE A 60 30.79 10.21 -6.88
N GLU A 61 31.06 9.29 -7.80
CA GLU A 61 31.41 7.91 -7.46
C GLU A 61 32.73 7.84 -6.66
N THR A 62 32.69 7.13 -5.53
CA THR A 62 33.86 6.93 -4.69
C THR A 62 34.87 6.04 -5.41
N GLY A 63 36.09 6.54 -5.61
CA GLY A 63 37.15 5.81 -6.32
C GLY A 63 37.12 5.96 -7.84
N ASN A 64 36.09 6.59 -8.41
CA ASN A 64 36.03 6.98 -9.82
C ASN A 64 35.46 8.40 -9.98
N PRO A 65 36.24 9.44 -9.66
CA PRO A 65 35.75 10.83 -9.63
C PRO A 65 35.35 11.41 -11.00
N ASN A 66 35.52 10.66 -12.09
CA ASN A 66 35.04 11.06 -13.41
C ASN A 66 33.58 10.63 -13.66
N ASN A 67 33.02 9.75 -12.82
CA ASN A 67 31.63 9.37 -12.88
C ASN A 67 30.83 10.29 -11.96
N VAL A 68 30.18 11.27 -12.57
CA VAL A 68 29.39 12.29 -11.89
C VAL A 68 27.95 12.16 -12.37
N VAL A 69 27.03 12.03 -11.40
CA VAL A 69 25.60 12.08 -11.64
C VAL A 69 25.11 13.43 -11.14
N THR A 70 24.37 14.13 -11.98
CA THR A 70 23.76 15.41 -11.64
C THR A 70 22.28 15.32 -11.97
N ASP A 71 21.44 15.78 -11.05
CA ASP A 71 20.03 15.98 -11.29
C ASP A 71 19.63 17.40 -10.87
N GLU A 72 18.72 17.99 -11.62
CA GLU A 72 18.25 19.36 -11.41
C GLU A 72 16.73 19.38 -11.34
N SER A 73 16.19 19.98 -10.30
CA SER A 73 14.76 20.13 -10.06
C SER A 73 14.38 21.59 -9.82
N LEU A 74 13.11 21.89 -10.10
CA LEU A 74 12.44 23.09 -9.63
C LEU A 74 11.74 22.74 -8.32
N ILE A 75 11.89 23.59 -7.31
CA ILE A 75 11.29 23.37 -6.01
C ILE A 75 10.64 24.65 -5.48
N ASN A 76 9.38 24.53 -5.09
CA ASN A 76 8.58 25.63 -4.57
C ASN A 76 8.17 25.33 -3.14
N THR A 77 8.32 26.32 -2.27
CA THR A 77 8.03 26.14 -0.85
C THR A 77 7.22 27.30 -0.29
N TYR A 78 6.17 26.97 0.45
CA TYR A 78 5.37 27.94 1.20
C TYR A 78 5.21 27.49 2.64
N ILE A 79 5.54 28.38 3.58
CA ILE A 79 5.44 28.13 5.01
C ILE A 79 4.70 29.30 5.65
N SER A 80 3.59 29.00 6.30
CA SER A 80 2.79 29.97 7.04
C SER A 80 2.28 29.37 8.35
N SER A 81 1.46 30.12 9.09
CA SER A 81 0.89 29.66 10.37
C SER A 81 -0.13 28.54 10.23
N ASP A 82 -0.64 28.30 9.03
CA ASP A 82 -1.79 27.43 8.75
C ASP A 82 -1.69 26.65 7.44
N GLU A 83 -0.59 26.80 6.71
CA GLU A 83 -0.34 26.10 5.44
C GLU A 83 1.15 25.82 5.26
N TYR A 84 1.47 24.58 4.89
CA TYR A 84 2.79 24.11 4.52
C TYR A 84 2.71 23.44 3.15
N TYR A 85 3.56 23.87 2.22
CA TYR A 85 3.60 23.34 0.87
C TYR A 85 5.05 23.21 0.42
N VAL A 86 5.39 22.05 -0.14
CA VAL A 86 6.66 21.79 -0.82
C VAL A 86 6.34 20.97 -2.06
N HIS A 87 6.75 21.48 -3.22
CA HIS A 87 6.57 20.79 -4.48
C HIS A 87 7.85 20.81 -5.29
N GLU A 88 8.34 19.63 -5.63
CA GLU A 88 9.58 19.42 -6.39
C GLU A 88 9.31 18.62 -7.66
N VAL A 89 9.81 19.13 -8.78
CA VAL A 89 9.70 18.48 -10.09
C VAL A 89 11.04 18.53 -10.83
N SER A 90 11.46 17.39 -11.38
CA SER A 90 12.67 17.32 -12.21
C SER A 90 12.54 18.20 -13.45
N LYS A 91 13.60 18.96 -13.77
CA LYS A 91 13.67 19.77 -14.99
C LYS A 91 13.79 18.93 -16.26
N VAL A 92 14.26 17.68 -16.15
CA VAL A 92 14.61 16.86 -17.32
C VAL A 92 13.44 16.03 -17.80
N ASP A 93 12.80 15.29 -16.89
CA ASP A 93 11.74 14.33 -17.22
C ASP A 93 10.37 14.70 -16.65
N GLN A 94 10.29 15.78 -15.87
CA GLN A 94 9.07 16.27 -15.23
C GLN A 94 8.48 15.27 -14.22
N VAL A 95 9.31 14.39 -13.65
CA VAL A 95 8.93 13.55 -12.52
C VAL A 95 8.75 14.42 -11.28
N ILE A 96 7.65 14.23 -10.57
CA ILE A 96 7.39 14.86 -9.28
C ILE A 96 8.15 14.05 -8.21
N TYR A 97 9.09 14.70 -7.51
CA TYR A 97 9.84 14.09 -6.41
C TYR A 97 9.20 14.35 -5.06
N ASN A 98 8.53 15.48 -4.90
CA ASN A 98 7.82 15.85 -3.67
C ASN A 98 6.55 16.62 -4.05
N ASP A 99 5.42 16.26 -3.44
CA ASP A 99 4.14 16.98 -3.57
C ASP A 99 3.41 17.00 -2.24
N THR A 100 3.96 17.78 -1.32
CA THR A 100 3.43 17.93 0.02
C THR A 100 2.58 19.19 0.12
N HIS A 101 1.32 19.04 0.52
CA HIS A 101 0.43 20.17 0.82
C HIS A 101 -0.43 19.89 2.05
N TYR A 102 -0.11 20.57 3.14
CA TYR A 102 -0.80 20.45 4.42
C TYR A 102 -1.41 21.78 4.85
N SER A 103 -2.50 21.69 5.60
CA SER A 103 -3.19 22.84 6.20
C SER A 103 -3.53 22.58 7.65
N LYS A 104 -3.63 23.63 8.45
CA LYS A 104 -4.09 23.58 9.84
C LYS A 104 -5.61 23.70 9.90
N ASN A 105 -6.27 22.79 10.61
CA ASN A 105 -7.71 22.90 10.88
C ASN A 105 -8.00 23.77 12.12
N GLU A 106 -9.29 23.93 12.46
CA GLU A 106 -9.72 24.74 13.62
C GLU A 106 -9.20 24.22 14.98
N ASP A 107 -8.93 22.92 15.08
CA ASP A 107 -8.39 22.27 16.28
C ASP A 107 -6.85 22.30 16.34
N GLY A 108 -6.19 22.88 15.33
CA GLY A 108 -4.71 22.94 15.24
C GLY A 108 -4.06 21.68 14.66
N VAL A 109 -4.86 20.73 14.15
CA VAL A 109 -4.40 19.45 13.59
C VAL A 109 -4.02 19.63 12.11
N VAL A 110 -3.00 18.89 11.69
CA VAL A 110 -2.58 18.80 10.29
C VAL A 110 -3.66 18.09 9.47
N THR A 111 -4.03 18.70 8.35
CA THR A 111 -4.94 18.15 7.37
C THR A 111 -4.32 18.13 5.99
N GLN A 112 -4.71 17.14 5.20
CA GLN A 112 -4.41 17.04 3.77
C GLN A 112 -5.72 16.96 2.99
N LYS A 113 -5.75 17.52 1.79
CA LYS A 113 -6.86 17.33 0.85
C LYS A 113 -6.45 16.37 -0.25
N ALA A 114 -7.37 15.52 -0.68
CA ALA A 114 -7.22 14.72 -1.90
C ALA A 114 -8.59 14.54 -2.56
N ILE A 115 -8.57 14.08 -3.81
CA ILE A 115 -9.79 13.69 -4.53
C ILE A 115 -10.08 12.22 -4.24
N ASP A 116 -11.30 11.93 -3.81
CA ASP A 116 -11.75 10.54 -3.62
C ASP A 116 -12.24 9.90 -4.93
N ARG A 117 -12.59 8.61 -4.85
CA ARG A 117 -13.10 7.87 -6.02
C ARG A 117 -14.39 8.44 -6.62
N HIS A 118 -15.15 9.27 -5.89
CA HIS A 118 -16.37 9.92 -6.37
C HIS A 118 -16.10 11.28 -7.02
N ASN A 119 -14.83 11.67 -7.14
CA ASN A 119 -14.39 12.98 -7.59
C ASN A 119 -14.83 14.11 -6.63
N GLU A 120 -14.88 13.82 -5.34
CA GLU A 120 -15.15 14.79 -4.29
C GLU A 120 -13.87 15.13 -3.53
N VAL A 121 -13.76 16.38 -3.06
CA VAL A 121 -12.61 16.79 -2.23
C VAL A 121 -12.84 16.26 -0.82
N GLN A 122 -12.02 15.31 -0.42
CA GLN A 122 -11.94 14.83 0.96
C GLN A 122 -10.85 15.56 1.72
N THR A 123 -11.06 15.72 3.02
CA THR A 123 -10.04 16.26 3.94
C THR A 123 -9.69 15.19 4.96
N TYR A 124 -8.44 14.76 4.94
CA TYR A 124 -7.90 13.74 5.83
C TYR A 124 -7.21 14.41 7.01
N LEU A 125 -7.48 13.90 8.21
CA LEU A 125 -6.74 14.27 9.42
C LEU A 125 -5.47 13.43 9.47
N MET A 126 -4.33 14.09 9.61
CA MET A 126 -3.07 13.38 9.79
C MET A 126 -2.92 12.96 11.24
N VAL A 127 -2.51 11.71 11.45
CA VAL A 127 -2.22 11.12 12.74
C VAL A 127 -0.78 10.60 12.73
N TYR A 128 -0.18 10.48 13.91
CA TYR A 128 1.10 9.79 14.05
C TYR A 128 0.98 8.29 13.74
N GLU A 129 2.11 7.57 13.71
CA GLU A 129 2.17 6.14 13.36
C GLU A 129 1.30 5.23 14.24
N ASP A 130 0.85 5.70 15.41
CA ASP A 130 -0.09 4.97 16.26
C ASP A 130 -1.53 4.93 15.71
N GLY A 131 -1.81 5.67 14.63
CA GLY A 131 -3.10 5.71 13.94
C GLY A 131 -4.20 6.43 14.70
N VAL A 132 -3.91 7.03 15.85
CA VAL A 132 -4.94 7.61 16.75
C VAL A 132 -4.57 8.99 17.30
N THR A 133 -3.29 9.31 17.47
CA THR A 133 -2.86 10.60 18.00
C THR A 133 -2.79 11.63 16.88
N PRO A 134 -3.55 12.74 16.94
CA PRO A 134 -3.50 13.78 15.93
C PRO A 134 -2.11 14.41 15.81
N ALA A 135 -1.66 14.61 14.57
CA ALA A 135 -0.46 15.38 14.26
C ALA A 135 -0.78 16.88 14.41
N MET A 136 -0.13 17.56 15.36
CA MET A 136 -0.36 18.99 15.58
C MET A 136 0.48 19.81 14.61
N PHE A 137 -0.15 20.76 13.93
CA PHE A 137 0.49 21.53 12.85
C PHE A 137 1.66 22.37 13.36
N ASP A 138 1.44 23.09 14.46
CA ASP A 138 2.44 24.00 15.03
C ASP A 138 3.66 23.26 15.63
N ASP A 139 3.54 21.94 15.88
CA ASP A 139 4.65 21.10 16.37
C ASP A 139 5.53 20.60 15.20
N LEU A 140 5.00 20.55 13.99
CA LEU A 140 5.64 19.91 12.82
C LEU A 140 6.09 20.90 11.76
N PHE A 141 5.32 21.98 11.56
CA PHE A 141 5.53 22.91 10.46
C PHE A 141 5.63 24.32 11.00
N TYR A 142 6.83 24.89 10.88
CA TYR A 142 7.09 26.27 11.26
C TYR A 142 8.20 26.87 10.39
N ASN A 143 8.19 28.20 10.24
CA ASN A 143 9.26 28.89 9.54
C ASN A 143 10.52 28.88 10.42
N PRO A 144 11.61 28.18 10.04
CA PRO A 144 12.80 28.08 10.87
C PRO A 144 13.43 29.44 11.15
N LEU A 145 13.33 30.38 10.20
CA LEU A 145 13.89 31.72 10.31
C LEU A 145 13.16 32.59 11.37
N ALA A 146 11.96 32.18 11.82
CA ALA A 146 11.20 32.86 12.87
C ALA A 146 11.96 32.95 14.20
N SER A 147 12.89 32.02 14.45
CA SER A 147 13.69 31.95 15.68
C SER A 147 14.89 32.92 15.69
N LEU A 148 15.29 33.45 14.54
CA LEU A 148 16.52 34.24 14.40
C LEU A 148 16.42 35.63 15.06
N GLY A 149 17.51 36.02 15.71
CA GLY A 149 17.76 37.37 16.22
C GLY A 149 18.74 38.16 15.34
N ASP A 150 19.04 39.38 15.76
CA ASP A 150 20.00 40.26 15.09
C ASP A 150 21.44 39.73 15.16
N LEU A 151 21.80 39.05 16.24
CA LEU A 151 23.13 38.47 16.47
C LEU A 151 23.43 37.25 15.58
N ASP A 152 22.40 36.63 15.01
CA ASP A 152 22.54 35.45 14.15
C ASP A 152 22.82 35.84 12.69
N LEU A 153 22.68 37.12 12.35
CA LEU A 153 22.88 37.66 11.00
C LEU A 153 24.25 38.33 10.88
N SER A 154 25.15 37.74 10.07
CA SER A 154 26.44 38.36 9.73
C SER A 154 26.37 39.06 8.38
N TYR A 155 26.16 40.37 8.39
CA TYR A 155 26.13 41.22 7.19
C TYR A 155 27.55 41.58 6.71
N ASP A 156 27.81 41.38 5.42
CA ASP A 156 29.14 41.59 4.81
C ASP A 156 29.51 43.07 4.57
N GLY A 157 28.56 43.99 4.80
CA GLY A 157 28.73 45.41 4.52
C GLY A 157 28.33 45.83 3.10
N GLN A 158 27.77 44.92 2.29
CA GLN A 158 27.29 45.14 0.92
C GLN A 158 25.85 44.64 0.73
N TYR A 159 25.63 43.49 0.10
CA TYR A 159 24.29 42.98 -0.22
C TYR A 159 24.18 41.49 0.13
N SER A 160 24.96 41.02 1.12
CA SER A 160 24.94 39.62 1.55
C SER A 160 24.89 39.50 3.06
N ILE A 161 24.08 38.57 3.55
CA ILE A 161 24.05 38.11 4.93
C ILE A 161 24.38 36.62 4.96
N THR A 162 25.18 36.20 5.93
CA THR A 162 25.44 34.79 6.21
C THR A 162 24.94 34.44 7.60
N ILE A 163 24.37 33.25 7.75
CA ILE A 163 23.94 32.67 9.02
C ILE A 163 24.77 31.40 9.24
N ASP A 164 25.41 31.31 10.41
CA ASP A 164 26.00 30.05 10.87
C ASP A 164 24.86 29.11 11.26
N SER A 165 24.72 28.00 10.54
CA SER A 165 23.60 27.08 10.66
C SER A 165 23.93 25.84 11.49
N THR A 166 25.11 25.81 12.13
CA THR A 166 25.61 24.65 12.89
C THR A 166 25.14 24.58 14.34
N PHE A 167 24.45 25.61 14.83
CA PHE A 167 23.91 25.59 16.19
C PHE A 167 22.73 24.62 16.30
N THR A 168 22.62 23.96 17.45
CA THR A 168 21.58 22.98 17.74
C THR A 168 20.32 23.68 18.28
N THR A 169 19.15 23.26 17.82
CA THR A 169 17.84 23.70 18.32
C THR A 169 17.47 22.95 19.61
N ASP A 170 16.34 23.32 20.23
CA ASP A 170 15.81 22.61 21.41
C ASP A 170 15.39 21.16 21.09
N GLU A 171 15.25 20.82 19.81
CA GLU A 171 14.86 19.50 19.28
C GLU A 171 16.07 18.59 19.00
N GLU A 172 17.27 18.99 19.42
CA GLU A 172 18.54 18.27 19.22
C GLU A 172 18.96 18.08 17.74
N ILE A 173 18.35 18.82 16.81
CA ILE A 173 18.76 18.92 15.39
C ILE A 173 19.53 20.22 15.12
N THR A 174 20.31 20.30 14.04
CA THR A 174 20.95 21.56 13.66
C THR A 174 19.94 22.51 13.01
N PHE A 175 20.14 23.82 13.16
CA PHE A 175 19.31 24.80 12.45
C PHE A 175 19.39 24.61 10.92
N GLY A 176 20.57 24.26 10.41
CA GLY A 176 20.77 23.95 9.00
C GLY A 176 19.94 22.75 8.54
N GLU A 177 19.93 21.67 9.31
CA GLU A 177 19.11 20.50 9.04
C GLU A 177 17.61 20.84 9.04
N LEU A 178 17.14 21.62 10.02
CA LEU A 178 15.76 22.09 10.04
C LEU A 178 15.41 22.94 8.81
N VAL A 179 16.32 23.82 8.35
CA VAL A 179 16.15 24.58 7.11
C VAL A 179 16.04 23.65 5.90
N ALA A 180 16.88 22.63 5.79
CA ALA A 180 16.80 21.65 4.70
C ALA A 180 15.44 20.93 4.68
N ILE A 181 15.00 20.43 5.83
CA ILE A 181 13.73 19.70 5.95
C ILE A 181 12.55 20.62 5.59
N MET A 182 12.50 21.83 6.14
CA MET A 182 11.37 22.74 5.91
C MET A 182 11.38 23.37 4.51
N PHE A 183 12.55 23.59 3.90
CA PHE A 183 12.62 24.26 2.61
C PHE A 183 12.51 23.30 1.44
N ILE A 184 13.00 22.07 1.58
CA ILE A 184 13.08 21.14 0.44
C ILE A 184 12.61 19.72 0.77
N GLY A 185 12.28 19.41 2.03
CA GLY A 185 11.81 18.09 2.43
C GLY A 185 12.91 17.04 2.63
N GLU A 186 14.18 17.45 2.66
CA GLU A 186 15.34 16.56 2.76
C GLU A 186 16.06 16.75 4.10
N GLN A 187 16.62 15.65 4.64
CA GLN A 187 17.32 15.67 5.93
C GLN A 187 18.84 15.60 5.72
N PHE A 188 19.50 16.74 5.83
CA PHE A 188 20.97 16.83 5.79
C PHE A 188 21.51 18.09 6.45
N ASP A 189 22.79 18.05 6.82
CA ASP A 189 23.47 19.19 7.43
C ASP A 189 23.78 20.30 6.42
N ILE A 190 23.57 21.55 6.86
CA ILE A 190 23.97 22.76 6.17
C ILE A 190 24.81 23.59 7.13
N SER A 191 26.08 23.83 6.77
CA SER A 191 26.97 24.66 7.59
C SER A 191 26.64 26.16 7.52
N THR A 192 26.13 26.65 6.39
CA THR A 192 25.90 28.09 6.19
C THR A 192 24.71 28.35 5.26
N LEU A 193 23.79 29.18 5.72
CA LEU A 193 22.73 29.78 4.90
C LEU A 193 23.15 31.19 4.47
N THR A 194 23.05 31.47 3.17
CA THR A 194 23.36 32.79 2.59
C THR A 194 22.09 33.46 2.10
N ILE A 195 21.96 34.76 2.38
CA ILE A 195 20.84 35.60 1.95
C ILE A 195 21.39 36.77 1.15
N THR A 196 20.94 36.92 -0.09
CA THR A 196 21.26 38.10 -0.92
C THR A 196 20.18 39.15 -0.74
N LEU A 197 20.60 40.41 -0.66
CA LEU A 197 19.73 41.57 -0.48
C LEU A 197 19.54 42.35 -1.78
N ASP A 198 18.35 42.91 -1.98
CA ASP A 198 18.04 43.81 -3.08
C ASP A 198 18.69 45.20 -2.89
N GLU A 199 18.47 46.10 -3.85
CA GLU A 199 18.94 47.50 -3.79
C GLU A 199 18.37 48.31 -2.60
N ASN A 200 17.32 47.81 -1.94
CA ASN A 200 16.70 48.38 -0.75
C ASN A 200 17.17 47.70 0.55
N TYR A 201 18.15 46.79 0.48
CA TYR A 201 18.66 46.00 1.59
C TYR A 201 17.62 45.04 2.21
N LEU A 202 16.65 44.57 1.42
CA LEU A 202 15.68 43.55 1.82
C LEU A 202 16.05 42.19 1.23
N PRO A 203 15.76 41.07 1.92
CA PRO A 203 16.00 39.73 1.39
C PRO A 203 15.36 39.51 0.02
N GLU A 204 16.17 39.08 -0.94
CA GLU A 204 15.76 38.75 -2.32
C GLU A 204 15.93 37.26 -2.61
N THR A 205 17.08 36.68 -2.25
CA THR A 205 17.37 35.25 -2.47
C THR A 205 17.94 34.57 -1.24
N LEU A 206 17.68 33.27 -1.10
CA LEU A 206 18.31 32.38 -0.12
C LEU A 206 19.05 31.29 -0.88
N SER A 207 20.20 30.89 -0.36
CA SER A 207 20.97 29.79 -0.94
C SER A 207 21.79 29.06 0.10
N PHE A 208 21.98 27.77 -0.10
CA PHE A 208 22.89 26.95 0.68
C PHE A 208 23.53 25.85 -0.17
N VAL A 209 24.60 25.27 0.38
CA VAL A 209 25.18 24.02 -0.09
C VAL A 209 25.21 23.07 1.10
N SER A 210 24.73 21.84 0.91
CA SER A 210 24.80 20.82 1.96
C SER A 210 26.25 20.44 2.25
N ASP A 211 26.49 19.90 3.43
CA ASP A 211 27.73 19.18 3.71
C ASP A 211 27.81 17.92 2.82
N GLU A 212 29.02 17.35 2.68
CA GLU A 212 29.23 16.13 1.89
C GLU A 212 28.63 14.91 2.60
N MET A 213 27.79 14.16 1.88
CA MET A 213 27.12 12.97 2.40
C MET A 213 27.57 11.71 1.67
N ALA A 214 27.64 10.59 2.37
CA ALA A 214 27.88 9.29 1.77
C ALA A 214 26.55 8.62 1.39
N ALA A 215 26.46 8.10 0.18
CA ALA A 215 25.32 7.30 -0.29
C ALA A 215 25.80 6.03 -0.99
N GLN A 216 24.90 5.06 -1.16
CA GLN A 216 25.17 3.81 -1.85
C GLN A 216 23.98 3.44 -2.74
N ASP A 217 24.26 3.04 -3.98
CA ASP A 217 23.25 2.52 -4.89
C ASP A 217 22.93 1.04 -4.61
N ASN A 218 21.90 0.52 -5.28
CA ASN A 218 21.46 -0.88 -5.16
C ASN A 218 22.53 -1.91 -5.62
N SER A 219 23.54 -1.48 -6.38
CA SER A 219 24.65 -2.33 -6.81
C SER A 219 25.81 -2.34 -5.81
N GLY A 220 25.72 -1.56 -4.73
CA GLY A 220 26.76 -1.39 -3.73
C GLY A 220 27.80 -0.32 -4.08
N THR A 221 27.60 0.42 -5.19
CA THR A 221 28.48 1.53 -5.59
C THR A 221 28.27 2.69 -4.64
N THR A 222 29.35 3.23 -4.06
CA THR A 222 29.27 4.33 -3.10
C THR A 222 29.52 5.67 -3.79
N TYR A 223 28.79 6.69 -3.35
CA TYR A 223 28.86 8.06 -3.87
C TYR A 223 29.07 9.05 -2.73
N THR A 224 29.72 10.16 -3.05
CA THR A 224 29.69 11.38 -2.22
C THR A 224 28.71 12.35 -2.87
N MET A 225 27.67 12.74 -2.13
CA MET A 225 26.58 13.58 -2.58
C MET A 225 26.65 14.96 -1.93
N THR A 226 26.29 15.99 -2.69
CA THR A 226 26.06 17.35 -2.21
C THR A 226 24.82 17.93 -2.89
N TYR A 227 24.02 18.69 -2.16
CA TYR A 227 22.92 19.48 -2.68
C TYR A 227 23.31 20.95 -2.75
N THR A 228 22.96 21.62 -3.85
CA THR A 228 23.04 23.07 -3.97
C THR A 228 21.63 23.61 -4.18
N TYR A 229 21.22 24.56 -3.35
CA TYR A 229 19.90 25.16 -3.39
C TYR A 229 20.01 26.67 -3.54
N GLU A 230 19.18 27.24 -4.40
CA GLU A 230 18.99 28.68 -4.54
C GLU A 230 17.51 28.98 -4.77
N ALA A 231 16.94 29.94 -4.04
CA ALA A 231 15.55 30.33 -4.19
C ALA A 231 15.34 31.83 -4.04
N GLN A 232 14.39 32.36 -4.81
CA GLN A 232 13.91 33.73 -4.72
C GLN A 232 12.77 33.81 -3.70
N LEU A 233 12.81 34.82 -2.82
CA LEU A 233 11.62 35.17 -2.05
C LEU A 233 10.56 35.71 -2.99
N THR A 234 9.34 35.20 -2.84
CA THR A 234 8.23 35.57 -3.71
C THR A 234 6.95 35.75 -2.90
N THR A 235 5.79 35.55 -3.53
CA THR A 235 4.46 35.55 -2.90
C THR A 235 3.82 34.18 -3.03
N ARG A 236 2.83 33.89 -2.18
CA ARG A 236 2.06 32.64 -2.27
C ARG A 236 1.41 32.49 -3.65
N GLU A 237 0.90 33.59 -4.19
CA GLU A 237 0.23 33.64 -5.50
C GLU A 237 1.19 33.29 -6.65
N ASP A 238 2.45 33.74 -6.58
CA ASP A 238 3.46 33.51 -7.61
C ASP A 238 3.98 32.06 -7.65
N LEU A 239 3.76 31.29 -6.57
CA LEU A 239 4.09 29.87 -6.52
C LEU A 239 3.09 29.01 -7.31
N ASN A 240 1.90 29.54 -7.62
CA ASN A 240 0.82 28.80 -8.29
C ASN A 240 0.47 27.48 -7.57
N ILE A 241 0.40 27.52 -6.22
CA ILE A 241 -0.05 26.37 -5.41
C ILE A 241 -1.42 25.95 -5.93
N ILE A 242 -1.53 24.68 -6.35
CA ILE A 242 -2.74 24.14 -6.95
C ILE A 242 -3.70 23.77 -5.84
N ASP A 243 -4.90 24.36 -5.87
CA ASP A 243 -5.98 23.91 -4.98
C ASP A 243 -6.47 22.54 -5.43
N VAL A 244 -6.65 21.62 -4.48
CA VAL A 244 -7.32 20.35 -4.72
C VAL A 244 -8.80 20.62 -4.96
N VAL A 245 -9.24 20.43 -6.21
CA VAL A 245 -10.61 20.65 -6.66
C VAL A 245 -11.07 19.47 -7.53
N PRO A 246 -12.40 19.19 -7.59
CA PRO A 246 -12.91 18.13 -8.44
C PRO A 246 -12.48 18.29 -9.90
N TYR A 247 -12.12 17.18 -10.53
CA TYR A 247 -11.83 17.13 -11.96
C TYR A 247 -13.08 17.51 -12.76
N PRO A 248 -12.94 18.34 -13.82
CA PRO A 248 -14.06 18.77 -14.63
C PRO A 248 -14.60 17.63 -15.51
N GLU A 249 -15.84 17.76 -15.95
CA GLU A 249 -16.39 16.90 -16.99
C GLU A 249 -15.62 17.09 -18.30
N LEU A 250 -15.28 15.97 -18.95
CA LEU A 250 -14.61 15.94 -20.26
C LEU A 250 -15.55 15.38 -21.33
N GLU A 251 -15.45 15.88 -22.56
CA GLU A 251 -16.17 15.32 -23.71
C GLU A 251 -15.56 13.97 -24.13
N GLY A 252 -16.39 13.03 -24.61
CA GLY A 252 -15.92 11.75 -25.16
C GLY A 252 -15.69 10.64 -24.13
N MET A 253 -16.22 10.80 -22.92
CA MET A 253 -16.05 9.84 -21.81
C MET A 253 -17.08 8.70 -21.81
N GLU A 254 -18.05 8.69 -22.72
CA GLU A 254 -19.17 7.73 -22.72
C GLU A 254 -18.72 6.27 -22.76
N LYS A 255 -17.59 6.01 -23.42
CA LYS A 255 -17.01 4.66 -23.50
C LYS A 255 -16.41 4.21 -22.17
N MET A 256 -15.80 5.13 -21.43
CA MET A 256 -15.28 4.84 -20.09
C MET A 256 -16.41 4.71 -19.08
N GLU A 257 -17.45 5.55 -19.17
CA GLU A 257 -18.68 5.41 -18.37
C GLU A 257 -19.29 4.02 -18.54
N ALA A 258 -19.43 3.56 -19.79
CA ALA A 258 -19.96 2.23 -20.09
C ALA A 258 -19.06 1.10 -19.55
N ALA A 259 -17.73 1.29 -19.54
CA ALA A 259 -16.80 0.33 -18.97
C ALA A 259 -16.93 0.22 -17.44
N LEU A 260 -16.99 1.36 -16.74
CA LEU A 260 -17.21 1.39 -15.29
C LEU A 260 -18.56 0.77 -14.93
N GLN A 261 -19.62 1.07 -15.68
CA GLN A 261 -20.93 0.45 -15.51
C GLN A 261 -20.89 -1.07 -15.73
N ALA A 262 -20.11 -1.56 -16.71
CA ALA A 262 -19.96 -2.99 -16.95
C ALA A 262 -19.23 -3.71 -15.81
N ILE A 263 -18.24 -3.07 -15.19
CA ILE A 263 -17.56 -3.56 -13.98
C ILE A 263 -18.53 -3.56 -12.80
N GLN A 264 -19.27 -2.48 -12.59
CA GLN A 264 -20.26 -2.35 -11.52
C GLN A 264 -21.37 -3.41 -11.58
N ASN A 265 -21.66 -3.97 -12.76
CA ASN A 265 -22.62 -5.07 -12.91
C ASN A 265 -22.10 -6.41 -12.34
N GLN A 266 -20.82 -6.51 -11.95
CA GLN A 266 -20.23 -7.66 -11.26
C GLN A 266 -20.49 -9.01 -11.97
N ASN A 267 -20.43 -9.00 -13.30
CA ASN A 267 -20.65 -10.19 -14.13
C ASN A 267 -19.67 -10.21 -15.30
N TYR A 268 -18.53 -10.87 -15.12
CA TYR A 268 -17.45 -10.90 -16.09
C TYR A 268 -16.46 -12.02 -15.81
N THR A 269 -15.63 -12.33 -16.81
CA THR A 269 -14.47 -13.20 -16.67
C THR A 269 -13.22 -12.33 -16.62
N VAL A 270 -12.36 -12.57 -15.62
CA VAL A 270 -11.07 -11.93 -15.44
C VAL A 270 -9.98 -12.86 -15.97
N THR A 271 -9.05 -12.34 -16.75
CA THR A 271 -7.79 -13.02 -17.10
C THR A 271 -6.64 -12.09 -16.76
N CYS A 272 -5.73 -12.54 -15.90
CA CYS A 272 -4.61 -11.73 -15.44
C CYS A 272 -3.28 -12.26 -15.96
N TYR A 273 -2.41 -11.36 -16.37
CA TYR A 273 -1.05 -11.61 -16.84
C TYR A 273 -0.08 -10.80 -15.99
N SER A 274 1.04 -11.42 -15.61
CA SER A 274 2.12 -10.77 -14.88
C SER A 274 3.42 -10.94 -15.62
N SER A 275 4.09 -9.84 -15.97
CA SER A 275 5.39 -9.89 -16.64
C SER A 275 6.49 -10.56 -15.80
N ALA A 276 6.29 -10.68 -14.47
CA ALA A 276 7.21 -11.38 -13.58
C ALA A 276 7.11 -12.91 -13.68
N VAL A 277 5.98 -13.43 -14.19
CA VAL A 277 5.72 -14.87 -14.33
C VAL A 277 5.70 -15.25 -15.81
N SER A 278 4.79 -14.65 -16.58
CA SER A 278 4.62 -14.87 -18.02
C SER A 278 3.80 -13.74 -18.64
N GLU A 279 4.28 -13.19 -19.75
CA GLU A 279 3.54 -12.18 -20.53
C GLU A 279 2.51 -12.83 -21.48
N THR A 280 2.60 -14.14 -21.73
CA THR A 280 1.76 -14.82 -22.73
C THR A 280 0.79 -15.84 -22.14
N GLU A 281 1.10 -16.36 -20.96
CA GLU A 281 0.24 -17.32 -20.25
C GLU A 281 -0.42 -16.62 -19.07
N PRO A 282 -1.73 -16.81 -18.85
CA PRO A 282 -2.41 -16.24 -17.70
C PRO A 282 -1.77 -16.70 -16.40
N THR A 283 -1.56 -15.76 -15.48
CA THR A 283 -1.16 -16.03 -14.09
C THR A 283 -2.32 -16.64 -13.31
N PHE A 284 -3.54 -16.18 -13.59
CA PHE A 284 -4.79 -16.79 -13.15
C PHE A 284 -5.94 -16.35 -14.06
N THR A 285 -7.05 -17.06 -13.96
CA THR A 285 -8.35 -16.65 -14.51
C THR A 285 -9.37 -16.64 -13.40
N ALA A 286 -10.35 -15.74 -13.44
CA ALA A 286 -11.46 -15.75 -12.49
C ALA A 286 -12.81 -15.57 -13.17
N VAL A 287 -13.84 -16.13 -12.56
CA VAL A 287 -15.25 -15.91 -12.90
C VAL A 287 -15.85 -15.09 -11.78
N VAL A 288 -16.54 -14.00 -12.12
CA VAL A 288 -17.20 -13.11 -11.16
C VAL A 288 -18.67 -12.99 -11.54
N THR A 289 -19.54 -13.26 -10.58
CA THR A 289 -21.00 -13.16 -10.72
C THR A 289 -21.61 -12.73 -9.39
N LYS A 290 -22.91 -12.45 -9.37
CA LYS A 290 -23.68 -12.25 -8.13
C LYS A 290 -23.68 -13.46 -7.18
N ASP A 291 -23.36 -14.67 -7.66
CA ASP A 291 -23.34 -15.88 -6.84
C ASP A 291 -21.98 -16.06 -6.14
N GLY A 292 -20.97 -15.27 -6.54
CA GLY A 292 -19.61 -15.37 -6.03
C GLY A 292 -18.54 -15.13 -7.08
N TYR A 293 -17.30 -15.30 -6.65
CA TYR A 293 -16.15 -15.38 -7.54
C TYR A 293 -15.36 -16.68 -7.33
N LEU A 294 -14.80 -17.19 -8.41
CA LEU A 294 -13.88 -18.33 -8.39
C LEU A 294 -12.64 -17.99 -9.20
N VAL A 295 -11.47 -18.17 -8.58
CA VAL A 295 -10.15 -17.96 -9.16
C VAL A 295 -9.55 -19.33 -9.44
N THR A 296 -9.02 -19.50 -10.64
CA THR A 296 -8.25 -20.67 -11.06
C THR A 296 -6.80 -20.28 -11.27
N GLN A 297 -5.90 -20.92 -10.52
CA GLN A 297 -4.46 -20.72 -10.59
C GLN A 297 -3.75 -22.06 -10.34
N SER A 298 -2.76 -22.40 -11.18
CA SER A 298 -1.91 -23.61 -11.00
C SER A 298 -2.70 -24.91 -10.74
N ASP A 299 -3.77 -25.13 -11.51
CA ASP A 299 -4.71 -26.27 -11.42
C ASP A 299 -5.65 -26.30 -10.18
N GLU A 300 -5.55 -25.32 -9.28
CA GLU A 300 -6.48 -25.16 -8.15
C GLU A 300 -7.57 -24.14 -8.50
N THR A 301 -8.78 -24.33 -7.98
CA THR A 301 -9.87 -23.36 -8.08
C THR A 301 -10.48 -23.11 -6.71
N TYR A 302 -10.53 -21.85 -6.32
CA TYR A 302 -10.97 -21.40 -5.00
C TYR A 302 -11.67 -20.04 -5.09
N GLY A 303 -12.38 -19.64 -4.05
CA GLY A 303 -12.97 -18.31 -3.99
C GLY A 303 -14.05 -18.18 -2.92
N LEU A 304 -14.92 -17.20 -3.08
CA LEU A 304 -16.03 -16.93 -2.18
C LEU A 304 -17.35 -17.06 -2.93
N ILE A 305 -18.36 -17.62 -2.28
CA ILE A 305 -19.72 -17.72 -2.80
C ILE A 305 -20.74 -17.17 -1.82
N SER A 306 -21.89 -16.75 -2.35
CA SER A 306 -23.09 -16.55 -1.54
C SER A 306 -23.59 -17.92 -1.08
N ASP A 307 -23.47 -18.21 0.21
CA ASP A 307 -23.93 -19.50 0.76
C ASP A 307 -25.46 -19.60 0.62
N PRO A 308 -26.01 -20.66 -0.01
CA PRO A 308 -27.45 -20.89 -0.06
C PRO A 308 -28.12 -20.96 1.33
N ASN A 309 -27.36 -21.27 2.38
CA ASN A 309 -27.81 -21.29 3.77
C ASN A 309 -27.75 -19.91 4.45
N GLY A 310 -27.22 -18.89 3.77
CA GLY A 310 -27.08 -17.51 4.25
C GLY A 310 -25.63 -17.17 4.63
N GLY A 311 -25.20 -15.95 4.31
CA GLY A 311 -23.83 -15.48 4.51
C GLY A 311 -22.92 -15.72 3.31
N VAL A 312 -21.60 -15.64 3.53
CA VAL A 312 -20.55 -15.88 2.54
C VAL A 312 -19.72 -17.09 2.93
N ALA A 313 -19.50 -18.02 2.01
CA ALA A 313 -18.67 -19.20 2.23
C ALA A 313 -17.39 -19.15 1.40
N SER A 314 -16.26 -19.44 2.04
CA SER A 314 -14.98 -19.70 1.39
C SER A 314 -14.96 -21.13 0.88
N VAL A 315 -14.61 -21.32 -0.39
CA VAL A 315 -14.75 -22.61 -1.08
C VAL A 315 -13.53 -22.98 -1.90
N VAL A 316 -13.34 -24.29 -2.04
CA VAL A 316 -12.42 -24.90 -2.99
C VAL A 316 -13.19 -25.87 -3.90
N ALA A 317 -12.76 -25.96 -5.16
CA ALA A 317 -13.29 -26.94 -6.10
C ALA A 317 -12.60 -28.29 -5.89
N GLU A 318 -13.36 -29.30 -5.48
CA GLU A 318 -12.85 -30.66 -5.26
C GLU A 318 -13.81 -31.69 -5.85
N ASN A 319 -13.30 -32.66 -6.60
CA ASN A 319 -14.08 -33.78 -7.15
C ASN A 319 -15.34 -33.35 -7.96
N GLY A 320 -15.27 -32.20 -8.62
CA GLY A 320 -16.37 -31.65 -9.43
C GLY A 320 -17.46 -30.94 -8.63
N ARG A 321 -17.21 -30.61 -7.36
CA ARG A 321 -18.10 -29.86 -6.47
C ARG A 321 -17.36 -28.70 -5.80
N LEU A 322 -18.09 -27.74 -5.27
CA LEU A 322 -17.54 -26.74 -4.36
C LEU A 322 -17.71 -27.21 -2.93
N LYS A 323 -16.63 -27.17 -2.15
CA LYS A 323 -16.64 -27.53 -0.74
C LYS A 323 -16.25 -26.32 0.09
N ALA A 324 -17.05 -25.98 1.09
CA ALA A 324 -16.69 -24.96 2.05
C ALA A 324 -15.49 -25.40 2.91
N VAL A 325 -14.53 -24.51 3.13
CA VAL A 325 -13.30 -24.83 3.88
C VAL A 325 -13.33 -24.34 5.32
N GLU A 326 -14.21 -23.39 5.64
CA GLU A 326 -14.35 -22.78 6.96
C GLU A 326 -15.80 -22.40 7.24
N GLU A 327 -16.10 -22.03 8.49
CA GLU A 327 -17.44 -21.58 8.89
C GLU A 327 -17.88 -20.37 8.07
N THR A 328 -19.13 -20.42 7.61
CA THR A 328 -19.74 -19.37 6.80
C THR A 328 -19.76 -18.03 7.56
N TYR A 329 -19.39 -16.94 6.88
CA TYR A 329 -19.50 -15.58 7.39
C TYR A 329 -20.97 -15.14 7.38
N ALA A 330 -21.69 -15.45 8.46
CA ALA A 330 -23.17 -15.39 8.50
C ALA A 330 -23.77 -13.98 8.36
N ASP A 331 -23.02 -12.93 8.73
CA ASP A 331 -23.48 -11.53 8.76
C ASP A 331 -23.02 -10.70 7.54
N GLU A 332 -22.45 -11.36 6.52
CA GLU A 332 -21.85 -10.69 5.35
C GLU A 332 -22.59 -11.05 4.06
N GLU A 333 -22.53 -10.15 3.08
CA GLU A 333 -23.09 -10.37 1.75
C GLU A 333 -21.96 -10.51 0.72
N ILE A 334 -22.15 -11.37 -0.29
CA ILE A 334 -21.11 -11.58 -1.31
C ILE A 334 -20.71 -10.28 -2.01
N THR A 335 -21.63 -9.32 -2.12
CA THR A 335 -21.37 -7.99 -2.70
C THR A 335 -20.33 -7.18 -1.93
N ASP A 336 -20.12 -7.45 -0.63
CA ASP A 336 -19.09 -6.80 0.19
C ASP A 336 -17.68 -7.19 -0.26
N TYR A 337 -17.56 -8.33 -0.94
CA TYR A 337 -16.31 -8.88 -1.46
C TYR A 337 -16.10 -8.63 -2.96
N LEU A 338 -17.11 -8.09 -3.65
CA LEU A 338 -17.04 -7.83 -5.07
C LEU A 338 -16.66 -6.37 -5.34
N THR A 339 -15.76 -6.15 -6.31
CA THR A 339 -15.37 -4.79 -6.74
C THR A 339 -16.61 -3.97 -7.11
N PRO A 340 -16.85 -2.82 -6.46
CA PRO A 340 -18.02 -1.98 -6.75
C PRO A 340 -17.95 -1.30 -8.11
N GLY A 341 -16.75 -0.97 -8.60
CA GLY A 341 -16.56 -0.29 -9.88
C GLY A 341 -17.20 1.11 -9.91
N ASP A 342 -17.32 1.77 -8.76
CA ASP A 342 -18.11 3.00 -8.56
C ASP A 342 -17.30 4.29 -8.76
N TYR A 343 -16.13 4.21 -9.39
CA TYR A 343 -15.31 5.39 -9.67
C TYR A 343 -16.04 6.40 -10.56
N ASN A 344 -15.83 7.68 -10.28
CA ASN A 344 -16.31 8.76 -11.13
C ASN A 344 -15.48 8.84 -12.41
N VAL A 345 -16.15 8.90 -13.56
CA VAL A 345 -15.49 8.95 -14.87
C VAL A 345 -14.58 10.16 -15.06
N ASN A 346 -14.83 11.27 -14.36
CA ASN A 346 -14.02 12.48 -14.46
C ASN A 346 -12.61 12.32 -13.88
N LEU A 347 -12.35 11.24 -13.14
CA LEU A 347 -11.00 10.89 -12.67
C LEU A 347 -10.10 10.33 -13.79
N PHE A 348 -10.65 10.12 -14.99
CA PHE A 348 -9.93 9.54 -16.11
C PHE A 348 -9.62 10.58 -17.19
N LEU A 349 -8.37 10.62 -17.62
CA LEU A 349 -7.92 11.45 -18.74
C LEU A 349 -7.83 10.59 -20.02
N PRO A 350 -8.54 10.93 -21.10
CA PRO A 350 -8.37 10.25 -22.38
C PRO A 350 -7.02 10.59 -23.02
N THR A 351 -6.30 9.56 -23.45
CA THR A 351 -4.98 9.64 -24.10
C THR A 351 -4.95 8.75 -25.34
N GLU A 352 -3.86 8.81 -26.12
CA GLU A 352 -3.64 7.90 -27.25
C GLU A 352 -3.52 6.41 -26.82
N LEU A 353 -3.18 6.15 -25.55
CA LEU A 353 -3.02 4.81 -24.97
C LEU A 353 -4.28 4.30 -24.27
N GLY A 354 -5.38 5.05 -24.28
CA GLY A 354 -6.59 4.77 -23.52
C GLY A 354 -6.85 5.80 -22.42
N TYR A 355 -7.56 5.40 -21.37
CA TYR A 355 -7.98 6.26 -20.27
C TYR A 355 -7.02 6.09 -19.08
N VAL A 356 -6.33 7.15 -18.70
CA VAL A 356 -5.39 7.15 -17.57
C VAL A 356 -6.10 7.62 -16.32
N LEU A 357 -6.04 6.84 -15.24
CA LEU A 357 -6.51 7.30 -13.93
C LEU A 357 -5.58 8.40 -13.40
N MET A 358 -6.17 9.53 -13.00
CA MET A 358 -5.43 10.71 -12.57
C MET A 358 -5.20 10.79 -11.06
N ASP A 359 -6.10 10.23 -10.26
CA ASP A 359 -6.12 10.38 -8.79
C ASP A 359 -6.87 9.22 -8.10
N ALA A 360 -7.09 9.32 -6.79
CA ALA A 360 -7.79 8.32 -5.97
C ALA A 360 -7.14 6.93 -6.01
N PHE A 361 -5.80 6.87 -6.10
CA PHE A 361 -5.04 5.61 -6.17
C PHE A 361 -5.13 4.78 -4.88
N SER A 362 -5.36 5.42 -3.73
CA SER A 362 -5.52 4.74 -2.43
C SER A 362 -6.77 3.87 -2.33
N GLU A 363 -7.76 4.08 -3.21
CA GLU A 363 -9.03 3.37 -3.21
C GLU A 363 -9.15 2.36 -4.36
N LEU A 364 -8.04 1.97 -4.98
CA LEU A 364 -8.07 1.16 -6.20
C LEU A 364 -8.66 -0.23 -6.02
N ASN A 365 -8.74 -0.73 -4.79
CA ASN A 365 -9.47 -1.95 -4.48
C ASN A 365 -10.97 -1.85 -4.80
N TYR A 366 -11.52 -0.63 -4.91
CA TYR A 366 -12.90 -0.38 -5.32
C TYR A 366 -13.08 -0.31 -6.85
N LEU A 367 -11.98 -0.14 -7.61
CA LEU A 367 -12.00 -0.05 -9.07
C LEU A 367 -11.61 -1.36 -9.77
N LEU A 368 -10.52 -1.99 -9.32
CA LEU A 368 -9.84 -3.03 -10.09
C LEU A 368 -10.38 -4.42 -9.72
N PRO A 369 -11.03 -5.16 -10.64
CA PRO A 369 -11.54 -6.49 -10.33
C PRO A 369 -10.52 -7.49 -9.81
N ASP A 370 -9.26 -7.38 -10.20
CA ASP A 370 -8.24 -8.30 -9.71
C ASP A 370 -7.83 -8.05 -8.25
N SER A 371 -8.08 -6.87 -7.68
CA SER A 371 -7.75 -6.59 -6.28
C SER A 371 -8.49 -7.48 -5.29
N MET A 372 -9.60 -8.10 -5.70
CA MET A 372 -10.36 -9.07 -4.89
C MET A 372 -9.53 -10.30 -4.50
N PHE A 373 -8.51 -10.64 -5.28
CA PHE A 373 -7.72 -11.87 -5.08
C PHE A 373 -6.24 -11.75 -5.48
N ASN A 374 -5.79 -10.59 -5.97
CA ASN A 374 -4.39 -10.33 -6.33
C ASN A 374 -3.82 -9.20 -5.48
N LEU A 375 -3.13 -9.52 -4.38
CA LEU A 375 -2.56 -8.52 -3.47
C LEU A 375 -1.47 -7.63 -4.07
N LEU A 376 -0.97 -7.92 -5.29
CA LEU A 376 0.05 -7.09 -5.94
C LEU A 376 -0.43 -5.66 -6.23
N TYR A 377 -1.75 -5.39 -6.23
CA TYR A 377 -2.27 -4.01 -6.34
C TYR A 377 -1.74 -3.12 -5.20
N MET A 378 -1.44 -3.67 -4.03
CA MET A 378 -0.90 -2.91 -2.89
C MET A 378 0.51 -2.35 -3.16
N TYR A 379 1.23 -2.92 -4.12
CA TYR A 379 2.58 -2.53 -4.51
C TYR A 379 2.62 -1.81 -5.85
N MET A 380 1.47 -1.32 -6.32
CA MET A 380 1.42 -0.72 -7.64
C MET A 380 2.19 0.61 -7.71
N SER A 381 2.60 0.95 -8.91
CA SER A 381 3.07 2.27 -9.30
C SER A 381 2.22 2.79 -10.47
N THR A 382 2.04 4.11 -10.49
CA THR A 382 1.27 4.81 -11.52
C THR A 382 2.04 4.85 -12.85
N PRO A 383 1.35 4.99 -13.99
CA PRO A 383 -0.11 5.14 -14.17
C PRO A 383 -0.88 3.82 -14.22
N VAL A 384 -2.18 3.88 -13.92
CA VAL A 384 -3.17 2.84 -14.28
C VAL A 384 -3.85 3.26 -15.57
N ILE A 385 -3.79 2.40 -16.60
CA ILE A 385 -4.30 2.70 -17.95
C ILE A 385 -5.38 1.71 -18.32
N PHE A 386 -6.54 2.21 -18.76
CA PHE A 386 -7.67 1.44 -19.26
C PHE A 386 -7.79 1.56 -20.78
N GLU A 387 -7.78 0.42 -21.46
CA GLU A 387 -8.13 0.28 -22.86
C GLU A 387 -9.50 -0.41 -22.98
N VAL A 388 -10.48 0.29 -23.54
CA VAL A 388 -11.84 -0.23 -23.72
C VAL A 388 -12.06 -0.57 -25.19
N ALA A 389 -12.66 -1.73 -25.51
CA ALA A 389 -13.05 -2.07 -26.88
C ALA A 389 -14.27 -1.24 -27.34
N ASP A 390 -14.35 -0.87 -28.63
CA ASP A 390 -15.44 -0.03 -29.17
C ASP A 390 -16.83 -0.66 -29.02
N ASP A 391 -16.91 -1.99 -29.08
CA ASP A 391 -18.13 -2.78 -28.91
C ASP A 391 -18.33 -3.27 -27.47
N LEU A 392 -17.47 -2.81 -26.54
CA LEU A 392 -17.42 -3.24 -25.15
C LEU A 392 -17.27 -4.77 -24.99
N SER A 393 -16.65 -5.46 -25.96
CA SER A 393 -16.40 -6.90 -25.84
C SER A 393 -15.31 -7.22 -24.81
N LYS A 394 -14.45 -6.23 -24.53
CA LYS A 394 -13.30 -6.34 -23.63
C LYS A 394 -12.96 -5.01 -22.99
N ILE A 395 -12.60 -5.05 -21.72
CA ILE A 395 -11.92 -3.97 -20.99
C ILE A 395 -10.56 -4.52 -20.59
N THR A 396 -9.49 -3.81 -20.93
CA THR A 396 -8.13 -4.15 -20.51
C THR A 396 -7.64 -3.04 -19.62
N TYR A 397 -6.97 -3.37 -18.51
CA TYR A 397 -6.23 -2.39 -17.75
C TYR A 397 -4.86 -2.91 -17.35
N SER A 398 -3.91 -2.00 -17.19
CA SER A 398 -2.56 -2.33 -16.78
C SER A 398 -2.02 -1.36 -15.75
N TYR A 399 -1.23 -1.87 -14.83
CA TYR A 399 -0.50 -1.11 -13.84
C TYR A 399 0.88 -1.71 -13.61
N SER A 400 1.85 -0.87 -13.27
CA SER A 400 3.17 -1.33 -12.87
C SER A 400 3.15 -1.70 -11.38
N PHE A 401 4.03 -2.59 -10.94
CA PHE A 401 4.21 -2.88 -9.52
C PHE A 401 5.68 -3.00 -9.16
N SER A 402 6.01 -2.65 -7.92
CA SER A 402 7.36 -2.73 -7.36
C SER A 402 7.30 -3.33 -5.95
N PHE A 403 7.67 -4.60 -5.85
CA PHE A 403 7.83 -5.29 -4.56
C PHE A 403 9.25 -5.88 -4.46
N ILE A 404 9.39 -7.20 -4.52
CA ILE A 404 10.70 -7.87 -4.63
C ILE A 404 11.25 -7.78 -6.07
N THR A 405 10.35 -7.67 -7.03
CA THR A 405 10.64 -7.53 -8.45
C THR A 405 9.73 -6.44 -9.03
N GLU A 406 10.24 -5.75 -10.05
CA GLU A 406 9.44 -4.83 -10.84
C GLU A 406 8.74 -5.59 -11.97
N GLY A 407 7.49 -5.23 -12.26
CA GLY A 407 6.74 -5.81 -13.34
C GLY A 407 5.51 -5.02 -13.73
N ILE A 408 4.77 -5.56 -14.70
CA ILE A 408 3.49 -5.04 -15.17
C ILE A 408 2.45 -6.12 -14.96
N ILE A 409 1.34 -5.75 -14.34
CA ILE A 409 0.10 -6.53 -14.35
C ILE A 409 -0.76 -6.03 -15.50
N THR A 410 -1.28 -6.95 -16.31
CA THR A 410 -2.28 -6.67 -17.33
C THR A 410 -3.49 -7.56 -17.07
N VAL A 411 -4.66 -6.95 -16.96
CA VAL A 411 -5.91 -7.65 -16.72
C VAL A 411 -6.86 -7.43 -17.88
N GLU A 412 -7.49 -8.50 -18.32
CA GLU A 412 -8.56 -8.47 -19.30
C GLU A 412 -9.88 -8.90 -18.68
N LEU A 413 -10.90 -8.07 -18.83
CA LEU A 413 -12.28 -8.37 -18.49
C LEU A 413 -13.04 -8.69 -19.78
N THR A 414 -13.64 -9.87 -19.84
CA THR A 414 -14.40 -10.38 -20.99
C THR A 414 -15.74 -10.95 -20.54
N ASN A 415 -16.59 -11.34 -21.49
CA ASN A 415 -17.93 -11.90 -21.22
C ASN A 415 -18.82 -10.98 -20.36
N LEU A 416 -18.60 -9.66 -20.44
CA LEU A 416 -19.29 -8.64 -19.65
C LEU A 416 -20.83 -8.80 -19.75
N GLY A 417 -21.47 -9.06 -18.61
CA GLY A 417 -22.92 -9.28 -18.50
C GLY A 417 -23.44 -10.64 -18.99
N THR A 418 -22.55 -11.56 -19.37
CA THR A 418 -22.90 -12.89 -19.89
C THR A 418 -22.20 -14.06 -19.18
N THR A 419 -21.34 -13.78 -18.20
CA THR A 419 -20.63 -14.81 -17.45
C THR A 419 -21.60 -15.65 -16.63
N VAL A 420 -21.41 -16.96 -16.67
CA VAL A 420 -22.21 -17.95 -15.94
C VAL A 420 -21.34 -18.54 -14.84
N PHE A 421 -21.88 -18.62 -13.62
CA PHE A 421 -21.20 -19.29 -12.52
C PHE A 421 -21.10 -20.79 -12.83
N PRO A 422 -19.92 -21.43 -12.66
CA PRO A 422 -19.69 -22.76 -13.22
C PRO A 422 -20.32 -23.91 -12.42
N TYR A 423 -20.90 -23.65 -11.26
CA TYR A 423 -21.53 -24.63 -10.38
C TYR A 423 -22.97 -24.24 -10.07
N ASP A 424 -23.86 -25.23 -9.94
CA ASP A 424 -25.18 -25.05 -9.37
C ASP A 424 -25.10 -25.14 -7.83
N LEU A 425 -25.12 -23.99 -7.14
CA LEU A 425 -24.95 -23.95 -5.68
C LEU A 425 -26.02 -24.74 -4.89
N GLU A 426 -27.16 -25.07 -5.49
CA GLU A 426 -28.18 -25.90 -4.84
C GLU A 426 -27.85 -27.40 -4.87
N THR A 427 -27.04 -27.84 -5.84
CA THR A 427 -26.80 -29.28 -6.08
C THR A 427 -25.34 -29.68 -6.11
N GLU A 428 -24.41 -28.74 -6.34
CA GLU A 428 -22.98 -28.93 -6.55
C GLU A 428 -22.11 -28.24 -5.50
N TYR A 429 -22.72 -27.78 -4.39
CA TYR A 429 -22.04 -27.20 -3.23
C TYR A 429 -22.25 -28.07 -1.98
N ASP A 430 -21.17 -28.26 -1.23
CA ASP A 430 -21.14 -28.93 0.06
C ASP A 430 -20.87 -27.88 1.16
N PRO A 431 -21.87 -27.53 1.98
CA PRO A 431 -21.74 -26.55 3.06
C PRO A 431 -20.70 -26.93 4.10
N TYR A 432 -20.22 -25.94 4.85
CA TYR A 432 -19.30 -26.20 5.95
C TYR A 432 -19.99 -27.07 6.99
N PHE A 433 -19.25 -28.06 7.46
CA PHE A 433 -19.77 -29.05 8.38
C PHE A 433 -18.67 -29.51 9.32
N VAL A 434 -18.97 -29.46 10.63
CA VAL A 434 -18.11 -30.00 11.68
C VAL A 434 -18.55 -31.45 11.95
N PRO A 435 -17.71 -32.46 11.67
CA PRO A 435 -18.05 -33.86 11.93
C PRO A 435 -18.32 -34.12 13.40
N THR A 436 -19.36 -34.91 13.68
CA THR A 436 -19.72 -35.36 15.04
C THR A 436 -19.48 -36.85 15.24
N SER A 437 -18.97 -37.54 14.22
CA SER A 437 -18.61 -38.96 14.25
C SER A 437 -17.53 -39.30 13.22
N TRP A 438 -16.87 -40.45 13.41
CA TRP A 438 -15.87 -40.96 12.46
C TRP A 438 -16.44 -41.23 11.06
N GLU A 439 -17.71 -41.61 10.99
CA GLU A 439 -18.43 -41.86 9.73
C GLU A 439 -18.65 -40.56 8.94
N GLU A 440 -18.99 -39.49 9.65
CA GLU A 440 -19.19 -38.16 9.07
C GLU A 440 -17.87 -37.51 8.63
N LEU A 441 -16.74 -37.89 9.23
CA LEU A 441 -15.41 -37.44 8.84
C LEU A 441 -14.97 -38.10 7.50
N ASP A 442 -15.00 -39.44 7.43
CA ASP A 442 -14.82 -40.18 6.18
C ASP A 442 -15.36 -41.63 6.35
N ALA A 443 -16.55 -41.89 5.80
CA ALA A 443 -17.20 -43.20 5.87
C ALA A 443 -16.37 -44.34 5.24
N SER A 444 -15.55 -44.04 4.23
CA SER A 444 -14.75 -45.05 3.53
C SER A 444 -13.55 -45.48 4.38
N VAL A 445 -12.83 -44.53 4.97
CA VAL A 445 -11.74 -44.77 5.92
C VAL A 445 -12.26 -45.43 7.19
N LYS A 446 -13.40 -44.97 7.71
CA LYS A 446 -14.08 -45.57 8.86
C LYS A 446 -14.39 -47.05 8.62
N THR A 447 -14.88 -47.41 7.43
CA THR A 447 -15.12 -48.82 7.04
C THR A 447 -13.83 -49.65 7.01
N GLU A 448 -12.71 -49.06 6.57
CA GLU A 448 -11.41 -49.73 6.59
C GLU A 448 -10.92 -49.99 8.02
N LEU A 449 -11.06 -48.99 8.90
CA LEU A 449 -10.75 -49.10 10.32
C LEU A 449 -11.63 -50.16 11.02
N ASP A 450 -12.95 -50.16 10.76
CA ASP A 450 -13.85 -51.18 11.30
C ASP A 450 -13.37 -52.60 10.96
N THR A 451 -12.86 -52.77 9.73
CA THR A 451 -12.31 -54.05 9.24
C THR A 451 -11.01 -54.40 9.93
N LEU A 452 -10.12 -53.42 10.14
CA LEU A 452 -8.83 -53.59 10.81
C LEU A 452 -9.01 -54.07 12.27
N PHE A 453 -9.97 -53.49 12.99
CA PHE A 453 -10.23 -53.82 14.40
C PHE A 453 -11.26 -54.94 14.60
N GLY A 454 -12.00 -55.31 13.55
CA GLY A 454 -13.05 -56.34 13.60
C GLY A 454 -14.28 -55.93 14.42
N LYS A 455 -14.50 -54.62 14.62
CA LYS A 455 -15.63 -54.00 15.32
C LYS A 455 -15.79 -52.55 14.87
N ASP A 456 -16.90 -51.90 15.25
CA ASP A 456 -17.13 -50.49 14.95
C ASP A 456 -16.03 -49.61 15.58
N PHE A 457 -15.38 -48.76 14.78
CA PHE A 457 -14.32 -47.88 15.24
C PHE A 457 -14.78 -46.88 16.32
N ASN A 458 -16.09 -46.54 16.35
CA ASN A 458 -16.67 -45.77 17.46
C ASN A 458 -16.60 -46.50 18.82
N GLU A 459 -16.50 -47.83 18.82
CA GLU A 459 -16.27 -48.65 20.02
C GLU A 459 -14.77 -48.84 20.32
N VAL A 460 -13.90 -48.51 19.36
CA VAL A 460 -12.45 -48.61 19.48
C VAL A 460 -11.90 -47.37 20.15
N VAL A 461 -12.06 -46.18 19.55
CA VAL A 461 -11.53 -44.92 20.09
C VAL A 461 -12.66 -43.88 20.12
N PRO A 462 -12.84 -43.13 21.23
CA PRO A 462 -13.87 -42.10 21.30
C PRO A 462 -13.65 -41.06 20.20
N PHE A 463 -14.74 -40.62 19.57
CA PHE A 463 -14.67 -39.57 18.56
C PHE A 463 -14.18 -38.27 19.18
N TYR A 464 -13.18 -37.67 18.55
CA TYR A 464 -12.64 -36.36 18.88
C TYR A 464 -12.47 -35.61 17.57
N TYR A 465 -12.81 -34.33 17.55
CA TYR A 465 -12.57 -33.47 16.39
C TYR A 465 -12.08 -32.12 16.92
N PRO A 466 -10.77 -31.81 16.78
CA PRO A 466 -10.25 -30.52 17.17
C PRO A 466 -10.77 -29.43 16.21
N GLU A 467 -10.77 -28.17 16.64
CA GLU A 467 -11.15 -27.01 15.83
C GLU A 467 -10.33 -26.95 14.51
N GLU A 468 -9.07 -27.36 14.57
CA GLU A 468 -8.14 -27.41 13.45
C GLU A 468 -8.42 -28.55 12.45
N GLY A 469 -9.30 -29.49 12.82
CA GLY A 469 -9.55 -30.72 12.08
C GLY A 469 -8.35 -31.67 12.06
N TYR A 470 -8.45 -32.73 11.25
CA TYR A 470 -7.38 -33.70 11.05
C TYR A 470 -6.63 -33.39 9.74
N SER A 471 -5.30 -33.24 9.82
CA SER A 471 -4.43 -33.17 8.65
C SER A 471 -4.25 -34.54 7.98
N TYR A 472 -4.51 -35.63 8.71
CA TYR A 472 -4.65 -36.98 8.17
C TYR A 472 -5.63 -37.82 9.00
N PHE A 473 -6.48 -38.59 8.32
CA PHE A 473 -7.30 -39.65 8.91
C PHE A 473 -7.27 -40.87 7.99
N GLY A 474 -6.73 -41.99 8.48
CA GLY A 474 -6.54 -43.15 7.62
C GLY A 474 -6.00 -44.39 8.33
N VAL A 475 -5.73 -45.44 7.55
CA VAL A 475 -4.95 -46.60 8.00
C VAL A 475 -3.50 -46.41 7.57
N TRP A 476 -2.55 -46.63 8.48
CA TRP A 476 -1.12 -46.61 8.18
C TRP A 476 -0.40 -47.73 8.92
N SER A 477 0.39 -48.52 8.17
CA SER A 477 1.23 -49.59 8.73
C SER A 477 0.49 -50.59 9.64
N GLY A 478 -0.80 -50.87 9.37
CA GLY A 478 -1.61 -51.80 10.16
C GLY A 478 -2.18 -51.21 11.46
N ALA A 479 -2.13 -49.89 11.62
CA ALA A 479 -2.76 -49.13 12.69
C ALA A 479 -3.73 -48.10 12.09
N GLY A 480 -4.69 -47.63 12.89
CA GLY A 480 -5.34 -46.35 12.59
C GLY A 480 -4.34 -45.21 12.81
N ASN A 481 -4.31 -44.22 11.93
CA ASN A 481 -3.47 -43.04 12.04
C ASN A 481 -4.32 -41.77 11.91
N LEU A 482 -4.18 -40.89 12.88
CA LEU A 482 -4.80 -39.59 12.97
C LEU A 482 -3.69 -38.55 13.17
N GLU A 483 -3.65 -37.51 12.34
CA GLU A 483 -2.67 -36.43 12.47
C GLU A 483 -3.38 -35.09 12.60
N ILE A 484 -2.87 -34.25 13.51
CA ILE A 484 -3.35 -32.89 13.74
C ILE A 484 -2.14 -31.97 13.63
N SER A 485 -2.25 -30.93 12.80
CA SER A 485 -1.22 -29.91 12.62
C SER A 485 -1.69 -28.60 13.21
N VAL A 486 -0.88 -28.00 14.09
CA VAL A 486 -1.23 -26.74 14.78
C VAL A 486 -0.13 -25.69 14.68
N ALA A 487 -0.54 -24.43 14.77
CA ALA A 487 0.34 -23.28 14.61
C ALA A 487 1.18 -22.95 15.86
N SER A 488 0.85 -23.50 17.04
CA SER A 488 1.58 -23.21 18.27
C SER A 488 1.70 -24.41 19.22
N ASP A 489 2.81 -24.48 19.96
CA ASP A 489 3.04 -25.48 21.01
C ASP A 489 1.97 -25.42 22.10
N THR A 490 1.57 -24.21 22.51
CA THR A 490 0.50 -24.03 23.51
C THR A 490 -0.78 -24.71 23.08
N ARG A 491 -1.21 -24.51 21.83
CA ARG A 491 -2.41 -25.15 21.31
C ARG A 491 -2.25 -26.66 21.17
N ALA A 492 -1.06 -27.14 20.78
CA ALA A 492 -0.77 -28.56 20.74
C ALA A 492 -0.94 -29.22 22.12
N GLN A 493 -0.45 -28.58 23.19
CA GLN A 493 -0.59 -29.09 24.55
C GLN A 493 -2.06 -29.11 25.02
N GLU A 494 -2.87 -28.13 24.65
CA GLU A 494 -4.31 -28.12 24.94
C GLU A 494 -5.03 -29.31 24.29
N ILE A 495 -4.78 -29.56 23.01
CA ILE A 495 -5.36 -30.70 22.27
C ILE A 495 -4.92 -32.03 22.89
N LEU A 496 -3.65 -32.16 23.27
CA LEU A 496 -3.14 -33.35 23.95
C LEU A 496 -3.85 -33.58 25.30
N GLU A 497 -4.04 -32.53 26.10
CA GLU A 497 -4.76 -32.61 27.38
C GLU A 497 -6.23 -33.01 27.17
N GLU A 498 -6.92 -32.38 26.21
CA GLU A 498 -8.30 -32.71 25.86
C GLU A 498 -8.45 -34.18 25.43
N PHE A 499 -7.63 -34.62 24.48
CA PHE A 499 -7.71 -35.97 23.92
C PHE A 499 -7.32 -37.06 24.93
N THR A 500 -6.25 -36.85 25.69
CA THR A 500 -5.84 -37.82 26.73
C THR A 500 -6.85 -37.88 27.88
N THR A 501 -7.47 -36.76 28.24
CA THR A 501 -8.60 -36.74 29.19
C THR A 501 -9.76 -37.58 28.65
N LEU A 502 -10.17 -37.35 27.40
CA LEU A 502 -11.22 -38.12 26.74
C LEU A 502 -10.93 -39.63 26.73
N LEU A 503 -9.70 -40.03 26.43
CA LEU A 503 -9.26 -41.43 26.49
C LEU A 503 -9.44 -42.01 27.91
N THR A 504 -8.94 -41.31 28.94
CA THR A 504 -9.02 -41.81 30.33
C THR A 504 -10.46 -41.91 30.84
N GLU A 505 -11.33 -40.97 30.48
CA GLU A 505 -12.77 -41.02 30.79
C GLU A 505 -13.46 -42.21 30.10
N ASN A 506 -12.94 -42.65 28.96
CA ASN A 506 -13.42 -43.81 28.19
C ASN A 506 -12.65 -45.11 28.52
N GLY A 507 -11.99 -45.17 29.67
CA GLY A 507 -11.45 -46.43 30.23
C GLY A 507 -10.07 -46.84 29.72
N TYR A 508 -9.35 -45.93 29.06
CA TYR A 508 -7.93 -46.10 28.77
C TYR A 508 -7.07 -45.75 29.98
N THR A 509 -5.96 -46.47 30.15
CA THR A 509 -4.99 -46.23 31.23
C THR A 509 -3.60 -46.02 30.64
N TYR A 510 -2.96 -44.91 31.02
CA TYR A 510 -1.58 -44.60 30.64
C TYR A 510 -0.59 -45.68 31.11
N GLN A 511 0.29 -46.14 30.20
CA GLN A 511 1.28 -47.20 30.43
C GLN A 511 2.74 -46.71 30.33
N GLY A 512 2.97 -45.42 30.08
CA GLY A 512 4.32 -44.89 29.79
C GLY A 512 4.60 -44.88 28.29
N LEU A 513 5.87 -45.02 27.91
CA LEU A 513 6.28 -45.09 26.50
C LEU A 513 6.23 -46.53 25.97
N ASN A 514 5.71 -46.73 24.75
CA ASN A 514 5.72 -48.02 24.06
C ASN A 514 7.03 -48.27 23.29
N GLU A 515 7.07 -49.35 22.49
CA GLU A 515 8.26 -49.73 21.71
C GLU A 515 8.59 -48.79 20.54
N ASN A 516 7.67 -47.88 20.19
CA ASN A 516 7.85 -46.84 19.17
C ASN A 516 8.20 -45.48 19.78
N ASP A 517 8.50 -45.42 21.09
CA ASP A 517 8.72 -44.18 21.85
C ASP A 517 7.50 -43.24 21.90
N GLU A 518 6.28 -43.79 21.82
CA GLU A 518 5.02 -43.05 21.89
C GLU A 518 4.40 -43.12 23.29
N GLU A 519 3.72 -42.06 23.72
CA GLU A 519 2.90 -42.11 24.94
C GLU A 519 1.73 -43.06 24.76
N SER A 520 1.71 -44.12 25.57
CA SER A 520 0.83 -45.28 25.37
C SER A 520 -0.34 -45.29 26.37
N TYR A 521 -1.54 -45.43 25.84
CA TYR A 521 -2.79 -45.56 26.57
C TYR A 521 -3.47 -46.87 26.17
N VAL A 522 -3.79 -47.73 27.13
CA VAL A 522 -4.35 -49.07 26.84
C VAL A 522 -5.69 -49.27 27.55
N ASN A 523 -6.68 -49.79 26.84
CA ASN A 523 -8.00 -50.10 27.41
C ASN A 523 -8.11 -51.55 27.92
N ALA A 524 -9.25 -51.91 28.51
CA ALA A 524 -9.48 -53.25 29.07
C ALA A 524 -9.49 -54.39 28.04
N GLU A 525 -9.64 -54.08 26.75
CA GLU A 525 -9.64 -55.04 25.65
C GLU A 525 -8.24 -55.23 25.03
N GLY A 526 -7.25 -54.47 25.51
CA GLY A 526 -5.87 -54.52 25.02
C GLY A 526 -5.64 -53.71 23.75
N ILE A 527 -6.56 -52.82 23.38
CA ILE A 527 -6.36 -51.82 22.31
C ILE A 527 -5.44 -50.74 22.86
N GLU A 528 -4.40 -50.40 22.10
CA GLU A 528 -3.42 -49.39 22.46
C GLU A 528 -3.57 -48.14 21.58
N VAL A 529 -3.55 -46.97 22.20
CA VAL A 529 -3.44 -45.67 21.55
C VAL A 529 -2.07 -45.11 21.88
N GLY A 530 -1.20 -45.01 20.88
CA GLY A 530 0.11 -44.36 20.96
C GLY A 530 0.02 -42.93 20.47
N ILE A 531 0.54 -41.98 21.24
CA ILE A 531 0.55 -40.56 20.90
C ILE A 531 2.00 -40.08 20.78
N ASN A 532 2.32 -39.44 19.66
CA ASN A 532 3.60 -38.80 19.44
C ASN A 532 3.42 -37.31 19.17
N TYR A 533 4.22 -36.49 19.84
CA TYR A 533 4.25 -35.05 19.63
C TYR A 533 5.56 -34.68 18.94
N LEU A 534 5.44 -34.09 17.75
CA LEU A 534 6.57 -33.71 16.91
C LEU A 534 6.64 -32.19 16.80
N ASP A 535 7.78 -31.62 17.17
CA ASP A 535 8.18 -30.26 16.83
C ASP A 535 9.18 -30.34 15.68
N PHE A 536 8.77 -29.88 14.49
CA PHE A 536 9.63 -29.82 13.32
C PHE A 536 9.72 -28.37 12.81
N PHE A 537 10.76 -27.67 13.26
CA PHE A 537 11.09 -26.31 12.82
C PHE A 537 9.93 -25.32 12.94
N GLY A 538 9.18 -25.36 14.05
CA GLY A 538 8.07 -24.43 14.29
C GLY A 538 6.74 -24.86 13.68
N SER A 539 6.65 -26.08 13.14
CA SER A 539 5.38 -26.77 12.87
C SER A 539 5.18 -27.86 13.93
N TYR A 540 4.03 -27.84 14.58
CA TYR A 540 3.69 -28.75 15.67
C TYR A 540 2.68 -29.77 15.19
N VAL A 541 3.02 -31.06 15.29
CA VAL A 541 2.18 -32.17 14.81
C VAL A 541 1.94 -33.16 15.94
N ILE A 542 0.67 -33.50 16.15
CA ILE A 542 0.25 -34.57 17.03
C ILE A 542 -0.11 -35.76 16.15
N GLN A 543 0.62 -36.87 16.30
CA GLN A 543 0.31 -38.14 15.65
C GLN A 543 -0.32 -39.09 16.67
N ILE A 544 -1.45 -39.66 16.32
CA ILE A 544 -2.18 -40.62 17.17
C ILE A 544 -2.31 -41.91 16.37
N TYR A 545 -1.67 -42.95 16.87
CA TYR A 545 -1.74 -44.30 16.34
C TYR A 545 -2.66 -45.16 17.19
N VAL A 546 -3.60 -45.85 16.55
CA VAL A 546 -4.49 -46.81 17.21
C VAL A 546 -4.10 -48.21 16.77
N TYR A 547 -3.62 -49.03 17.70
CA TYR A 547 -3.12 -50.37 17.43
C TYR A 547 -4.15 -51.44 17.82
N PRO A 548 -4.36 -52.45 16.96
CA PRO A 548 -5.22 -53.58 17.32
C PRO A 548 -4.60 -54.37 18.48
N PRO A 549 -5.40 -55.11 19.27
CA PRO A 549 -4.88 -55.89 20.39
C PRO A 549 -3.82 -56.89 19.95
N VAL A 550 -2.72 -56.98 20.70
CA VAL A 550 -1.69 -58.00 20.46
C VAL A 550 -2.29 -59.40 20.73
N ALA A 551 -2.29 -60.25 19.71
CA ALA A 551 -2.88 -61.59 19.74
C ALA A 551 -2.19 -62.58 20.68
#